data_AF-A0A8S2M1P2-F1
#
_entry.id   AF-A0A8S2M1P2-F1
#
_cell.length_a   1.000
_cell.length_b   1.000
_cell.length_c   1.000
_cell.angle_alpha   90.00
_cell.angle_beta   90.00
_cell.angle_gamma   90.00
#
_symmetry.space_group_name_H-M   'P 1'
#
loop_
_entity.id
_entity.type
_entity.pdbx_description
1 polymer ?
#
loop_
_entity_poly.entity_id
_entity_poly.type
_entity_poly.pdbx_seq_one_letter_code
_entity_poly.pdbx_strand_id
1 'polypeptide(L)'
;MFALRLVTSVCIFATLIYLLFNYSSIELVFHPDRYHGHEIQKGIFFEGWYYKIVLNNYENTLIVIPGVHMNDNNRHSFIMIAYENVSHYFRFPYETISSSTDEFHFMIDNKKNIFSYDQLIVDVKPNHDDDATESFQMNLTLSSNLLVPDLFWILPGTMGPYSWIPTMQCYHHVLSMKNTIHGSMQVNQNEKQTISG
;
A
#
# COMPACT_ATOMS: atom_id res chain seq x y z
N MET A 1 -29.65 -16.44 37.69
CA MET A 1 -29.74 -15.32 36.73
C MET A 1 -28.67 -14.23 36.93
N PHE A 2 -28.07 -14.07 38.12
CA PHE A 2 -27.00 -13.09 38.37
C PHE A 2 -25.60 -13.49 37.85
N ALA A 3 -25.24 -14.78 37.92
CA ALA A 3 -23.93 -15.26 37.45
C ALA A 3 -23.74 -15.12 35.92
N LEU A 4 -24.81 -15.29 35.14
CA LEU A 4 -24.75 -15.16 33.67
C LEU A 4 -24.51 -13.71 33.23
N ARG A 5 -25.03 -12.72 33.99
CA ARG A 5 -24.82 -11.28 33.71
C ARG A 5 -23.41 -10.80 34.06
N LEU A 6 -22.76 -11.41 35.06
CA LEU A 6 -21.39 -11.07 35.46
C LEU A 6 -20.36 -11.56 34.43
N VAL A 7 -20.54 -12.77 33.91
CA VAL A 7 -19.64 -13.36 32.89
C VAL A 7 -19.74 -12.60 31.57
N THR A 8 -20.95 -12.21 31.14
CA THR A 8 -21.12 -11.37 29.94
C THR A 8 -20.47 -10.00 30.11
N SER A 9 -20.58 -9.38 31.30
CA SER A 9 -20.00 -8.05 31.54
C SER A 9 -18.48 -8.06 31.57
N VAL A 10 -17.84 -9.11 32.09
CA VAL A 10 -16.38 -9.25 32.12
C VAL A 10 -15.84 -9.60 30.73
N CYS A 11 -16.53 -10.44 29.96
CA CYS A 11 -16.16 -10.70 28.56
C CYS A 11 -16.25 -9.44 27.70
N ILE A 12 -17.32 -8.64 27.86
CA ILE A 12 -17.50 -7.37 27.13
C ILE A 12 -16.42 -6.36 27.52
N PHE A 13 -16.07 -6.24 28.80
CA PHE A 13 -14.98 -5.36 29.23
C PHE A 13 -13.62 -5.81 28.74
N ALA A 14 -13.32 -7.12 28.74
CA ALA A 14 -12.09 -7.66 28.21
C ALA A 14 -11.99 -7.50 26.68
N THR A 15 -13.10 -7.62 25.95
CA THR A 15 -13.13 -7.31 24.50
C THR A 15 -13.00 -5.82 24.24
N LEU A 16 -13.67 -4.95 25.00
CA LEU A 16 -13.49 -3.50 24.88
C LEU A 16 -12.05 -3.09 25.17
N ILE A 17 -11.42 -3.63 26.21
CA ILE A 17 -10.02 -3.39 26.53
C ILE A 17 -9.12 -3.94 25.41
N TYR A 18 -9.38 -5.14 24.88
CA TYR A 18 -8.61 -5.72 23.78
C TYR A 18 -8.75 -4.91 22.48
N LEU A 19 -9.95 -4.40 22.17
CA LEU A 19 -10.22 -3.52 21.03
C LEU A 19 -9.55 -2.15 21.21
N LEU A 20 -9.52 -1.61 22.44
CA LEU A 20 -8.81 -0.37 22.78
C LEU A 20 -7.28 -0.52 22.70
N PHE A 21 -6.74 -1.70 23.01
CA PHE A 21 -5.30 -1.99 22.92
C PHE A 21 -4.82 -2.42 21.52
N ASN A 22 -5.73 -2.76 20.59
CA ASN A 22 -5.39 -3.23 19.23
C ASN A 22 -6.07 -2.41 18.12
N TYR A 23 -6.20 -1.09 18.32
CA TYR A 23 -6.79 -0.19 17.33
C TYR A 23 -6.11 -0.34 15.95
N SER A 24 -4.77 -0.42 15.91
CA SER A 24 -4.01 -0.63 14.67
C SER A 24 -4.32 -1.98 13.98
N SER A 25 -4.65 -3.03 14.74
CA SER A 25 -5.03 -4.33 14.16
C SER A 25 -6.45 -4.32 13.59
N ILE A 26 -7.33 -3.46 14.11
CA ILE A 26 -8.70 -3.29 13.61
C ILE A 26 -8.68 -2.51 12.30
N GLU A 27 -7.93 -1.41 12.24
CA GLU A 27 -7.77 -0.65 10.98
C GLU A 27 -7.17 -1.52 9.88
N LEU A 28 -6.15 -2.32 10.19
CA LEU A 28 -5.54 -3.23 9.22
C LEU A 28 -6.51 -4.30 8.68
N VAL A 29 -7.54 -4.66 9.44
CA VAL A 29 -8.56 -5.62 9.02
C VAL A 29 -9.64 -4.95 8.16
N PHE A 30 -10.13 -3.77 8.55
CA PHE A 30 -11.26 -3.11 7.88
C PHE A 30 -10.85 -2.14 6.77
N HIS A 31 -9.62 -1.65 6.83
CA HIS A 31 -9.04 -0.68 5.90
C HIS A 31 -7.60 -1.10 5.52
N PRO A 32 -7.40 -2.33 5.00
CA PRO A 32 -6.08 -2.86 4.66
C PRO A 32 -5.35 -2.08 3.56
N ASP A 33 -6.07 -1.19 2.89
CA ASP A 33 -5.60 -0.29 1.84
C ASP A 33 -4.90 0.97 2.40
N ARG A 34 -5.17 1.37 3.63
CA ARG A 34 -4.62 2.59 4.23
C ARG A 34 -3.20 2.38 4.75
N TYR A 35 -2.52 3.49 5.05
CA TYR A 35 -1.19 3.45 5.66
C TYR A 35 -1.29 3.28 7.18
N HIS A 36 -0.65 2.26 7.72
CA HIS A 36 -0.74 1.87 9.15
C HIS A 36 0.50 2.25 9.96
N GLY A 37 1.56 2.73 9.31
CA GLY A 37 2.84 3.05 9.98
C GLY A 37 2.91 4.38 10.74
N HIS A 38 1.79 5.09 10.93
CA HIS A 38 1.76 6.43 11.56
C HIS A 38 2.33 6.44 12.99
N GLU A 39 1.95 5.45 13.81
CA GLU A 39 2.30 5.39 15.24
C GLU A 39 3.54 4.55 15.53
N ILE A 40 4.13 3.91 14.51
CA ILE A 40 5.28 3.04 14.66
C ILE A 40 6.56 3.88 14.71
N GLN A 41 7.20 3.88 15.88
CA GLN A 41 8.40 4.68 16.16
C GLN A 41 9.68 3.84 16.29
N LYS A 42 9.56 2.54 16.53
CA LYS A 42 10.70 1.63 16.79
C LYS A 42 10.44 0.24 16.23
N GLY A 43 11.51 -0.51 16.01
CA GLY A 43 11.44 -1.85 15.45
C GLY A 43 11.41 -1.86 13.92
N ILE A 44 11.27 -3.07 13.37
CA ILE A 44 11.26 -3.30 11.93
C ILE A 44 9.82 -3.16 11.43
N PHE A 45 9.63 -2.31 10.43
CA PHE A 45 8.34 -2.11 9.78
C PHE A 45 8.52 -1.99 8.27
N PHE A 46 7.63 -2.64 7.54
CA PHE A 46 7.55 -2.54 6.10
C PHE A 46 6.09 -2.54 5.69
N GLU A 47 5.70 -1.57 4.88
CA GLU A 47 4.39 -1.51 4.26
C GLU A 47 4.53 -0.95 2.84
N GLY A 48 3.80 -1.52 1.89
CA GLY A 48 3.84 -1.07 0.51
C GLY A 48 2.69 -1.61 -0.32
N TRP A 49 2.36 -0.90 -1.39
CA TRP A 49 1.25 -1.22 -2.27
C TRP A 49 1.78 -1.69 -3.62
N TYR A 50 1.30 -2.83 -4.10
CA TYR A 50 1.82 -3.46 -5.30
C TYR A 50 0.91 -3.20 -6.50
N TYR A 51 1.33 -2.30 -7.39
CA TYR A 51 0.67 -2.07 -8.68
C TYR A 51 1.33 -2.95 -9.74
N LYS A 52 0.59 -3.91 -10.29
CA LYS A 52 1.03 -4.71 -11.45
C LYS A 52 0.22 -4.34 -12.68
N ILE A 53 0.92 -3.80 -13.67
CA ILE A 53 0.34 -3.29 -14.90
C ILE A 53 0.92 -4.10 -16.06
N VAL A 54 0.04 -4.68 -16.85
CA VAL A 54 0.43 -5.43 -18.05
C VAL A 54 0.32 -4.50 -19.25
N LEU A 55 1.41 -4.38 -20.00
CA LEU A 55 1.56 -3.49 -21.15
C LEU A 55 1.63 -4.29 -22.45
N ASN A 56 1.39 -3.60 -23.57
CA ASN A 56 1.65 -4.09 -24.94
C ASN A 56 1.15 -5.52 -25.20
N ASN A 57 -0.16 -5.78 -25.01
CA ASN A 57 -0.74 -7.11 -25.22
C ASN A 57 0.01 -8.25 -24.50
N TYR A 58 0.33 -8.05 -23.22
CA TYR A 58 0.97 -9.06 -22.37
C TYR A 58 2.46 -9.31 -22.62
N GLU A 59 3.13 -8.49 -23.45
CA GLU A 59 4.57 -8.65 -23.71
C GLU A 59 5.45 -8.06 -22.60
N ASN A 60 5.01 -6.96 -21.97
CA ASN A 60 5.75 -6.28 -20.91
C ASN A 60 4.90 -6.14 -19.65
N THR A 61 5.55 -6.13 -18.49
CA THR A 61 4.91 -5.84 -17.20
C THR A 61 5.66 -4.69 -16.52
N LEU A 62 4.89 -3.69 -16.11
CA LEU A 62 5.34 -2.62 -15.24
C LEU A 62 4.86 -2.92 -13.82
N ILE A 63 5.78 -2.92 -12.86
CA ILE A 63 5.48 -3.05 -11.45
C ILE A 63 5.89 -1.75 -10.76
N VAL A 64 4.98 -1.18 -9.96
CA VAL A 64 5.28 -0.01 -9.12
C VAL A 64 4.91 -0.33 -7.68
N ILE A 65 5.84 -0.12 -6.76
CA ILE A 65 5.68 -0.37 -5.33
C ILE A 65 6.08 0.88 -4.54
N PRO A 66 5.16 1.80 -4.26
CA PRO A 66 5.35 2.75 -3.17
C PRO A 66 5.34 2.04 -1.83
N GLY A 67 6.12 2.54 -0.88
CA GLY A 67 6.07 2.03 0.47
C GLY A 67 6.93 2.78 1.46
N VAL A 68 6.98 2.22 2.66
CA VAL A 68 7.76 2.70 3.79
C VAL A 68 8.55 1.53 4.36
N HIS A 69 9.82 1.79 4.63
CA HIS A 69 10.67 0.87 5.36
C HIS A 69 11.23 1.59 6.59
N MET A 70 11.13 0.94 7.75
CA MET A 70 11.68 1.42 9.01
C MET A 70 12.46 0.32 9.70
N ASN A 71 13.59 0.70 10.27
CA ASN A 71 14.23 0.02 11.38
C ASN A 71 14.78 1.07 12.36
N ASP A 72 15.41 0.65 13.44
CA ASP A 72 15.86 1.55 14.52
C ASP A 72 16.80 2.68 14.07
N ASN A 73 17.48 2.54 12.92
CA ASN A 73 18.47 3.51 12.43
C ASN A 73 18.19 4.03 11.02
N ASN A 74 17.17 3.52 10.34
CA ASN A 74 16.86 3.87 8.95
C ASN A 74 15.36 3.90 8.74
N ARG A 75 14.84 5.10 8.49
CA ARG A 75 13.43 5.34 8.20
C ARG A 75 13.34 6.14 6.91
N HIS A 76 12.71 5.56 5.90
CA HIS A 76 12.51 6.22 4.62
C HIS A 76 11.23 5.72 3.96
N SER A 77 10.70 6.54 3.07
CA SER A 77 9.75 6.06 2.06
C SER A 77 10.51 5.72 0.79
N PHE A 78 9.89 4.90 -0.05
CA PHE A 78 10.49 4.49 -1.30
C PHE A 78 9.44 4.34 -2.39
N ILE A 79 9.92 4.42 -3.63
CA ILE A 79 9.18 3.97 -4.80
C ILE A 79 10.09 2.96 -5.49
N MET A 80 9.65 1.72 -5.60
CA MET A 80 10.32 0.70 -6.41
C MET A 80 9.60 0.58 -7.74
N ILE A 81 10.33 0.60 -8.84
CA ILE A 81 9.79 0.39 -10.18
C ILE A 81 10.53 -0.77 -10.82
N ALA A 82 9.82 -1.82 -11.23
CA ALA A 82 10.40 -2.86 -12.06
C ALA A 82 9.79 -2.79 -13.47
N TYR A 83 10.65 -2.60 -14.47
CA TYR A 83 10.30 -2.44 -15.88
C TYR A 83 11.41 -3.05 -16.73
N GLU A 84 11.04 -3.74 -17.82
CA GLU A 84 12.00 -4.41 -18.74
C GLU A 84 13.05 -5.31 -18.04
N ASN A 85 12.64 -6.01 -16.98
CA ASN A 85 13.48 -6.87 -16.14
C ASN A 85 14.56 -6.14 -15.31
N VAL A 86 14.51 -4.81 -15.25
CA VAL A 86 15.36 -3.99 -14.37
C VAL A 86 14.51 -3.48 -13.22
N SER A 87 15.08 -3.45 -12.02
CA SER A 87 14.45 -2.89 -10.82
C SER A 87 15.18 -1.63 -10.39
N HIS A 88 14.41 -0.58 -10.13
CA HIS A 88 14.88 0.73 -9.69
C HIS A 88 14.30 1.01 -8.31
N TYR A 89 15.14 1.45 -7.37
CA TYR A 89 14.71 1.77 -6.02
C TYR A 89 15.05 3.23 -5.69
N PHE A 90 14.01 4.07 -5.60
CA PHE A 90 14.14 5.49 -5.27
C PHE A 90 13.81 5.71 -3.79
N ARG A 91 14.72 6.34 -3.04
CA ARG A 91 14.57 6.64 -1.62
C ARG A 91 14.14 8.09 -1.40
N PHE A 92 13.25 8.28 -0.44
CA PHE A 92 12.77 9.59 -0.04
C PHE A 92 12.78 9.73 1.48
N PRO A 93 13.05 10.93 2.03
CA PRO A 93 12.95 11.16 3.46
C PRO A 93 11.55 10.82 3.95
N TYR A 94 11.45 10.18 5.11
CA TYR A 94 10.18 9.75 5.68
C TYR A 94 9.21 10.92 5.88
N GLU A 95 9.72 12.09 6.22
CA GLU A 95 8.95 13.29 6.53
C GLU A 95 8.20 13.86 5.31
N THR A 96 8.54 13.39 4.11
CA THR A 96 7.90 13.82 2.86
C THR A 96 6.63 13.03 2.53
N ILE A 97 6.29 12.00 3.32
CA ILE A 97 5.07 11.23 3.11
C ILE A 97 3.84 12.01 3.53
N SER A 98 2.73 11.73 2.86
CA SER A 98 1.40 12.17 3.27
C SER A 98 0.41 11.08 2.90
N SER A 99 -0.55 10.81 3.78
CA SER A 99 -1.59 9.81 3.51
C SER A 99 -2.92 10.24 4.10
N SER A 100 -4.02 9.82 3.46
CA SER A 100 -5.36 10.04 3.98
C SER A 100 -5.70 9.03 5.08
N THR A 101 -6.50 9.45 6.06
CA THR A 101 -7.07 8.58 7.10
C THR A 101 -8.39 7.95 6.68
N ASP A 102 -9.04 8.50 5.65
CA ASP A 102 -10.43 8.17 5.30
C ASP A 102 -10.51 7.29 4.04
N GLU A 103 -9.49 7.29 3.20
CA GLU A 103 -9.44 6.56 1.92
C GLU A 103 -8.01 6.17 1.57
N PHE A 104 -7.86 5.23 0.63
CA PHE A 104 -6.55 4.92 0.06
C PHE A 104 -6.04 6.06 -0.82
N HIS A 105 -5.19 6.88 -0.23
CA HIS A 105 -4.49 7.94 -0.91
C HIS A 105 -3.13 8.13 -0.24
N PHE A 106 -2.09 7.55 -0.84
CA PHE A 106 -0.72 7.57 -0.32
C PHE A 106 0.16 8.42 -1.23
N MET A 107 0.98 9.27 -0.63
CA MET A 107 1.78 10.27 -1.33
C MET A 107 3.21 10.30 -0.80
N ILE A 108 4.18 10.42 -1.71
CA ILE A 108 5.62 10.51 -1.41
C ILE A 108 6.20 11.76 -2.07
N ASP A 109 7.30 12.29 -1.51
CA ASP A 109 8.05 13.43 -2.04
C ASP A 109 7.20 14.70 -2.09
N ASN A 110 6.66 15.10 -0.93
CA ASN A 110 5.86 16.32 -0.78
C ASN A 110 4.64 16.37 -1.73
N LYS A 111 3.96 15.23 -1.87
CA LYS A 111 2.75 15.04 -2.71
C LYS A 111 3.01 15.08 -4.22
N LYS A 112 4.26 14.91 -4.64
CA LYS A 112 4.63 14.82 -6.06
C LYS A 112 4.26 13.47 -6.67
N ASN A 113 4.42 12.40 -5.91
CA ASN A 113 4.04 11.04 -6.33
C ASN A 113 2.76 10.63 -5.59
N ILE A 114 1.77 10.13 -6.32
CA ILE A 114 0.41 9.86 -5.82
C ILE A 114 0.02 8.43 -6.18
N PHE A 115 -0.51 7.72 -5.19
CA PHE A 115 -0.91 6.32 -5.27
C PHE A 115 -2.30 6.16 -4.65
N SER A 116 -3.28 5.79 -5.46
CA SER A 116 -4.66 5.51 -5.05
C SER A 116 -5.27 4.40 -5.90
N TYR A 117 -6.54 4.06 -5.64
CA TYR A 117 -7.27 3.10 -6.46
C TYR A 117 -7.40 3.53 -7.92
N ASP A 118 -7.54 4.83 -8.17
CA ASP A 118 -7.88 5.41 -9.46
C ASP A 118 -6.75 6.22 -10.11
N GLN A 119 -5.65 6.48 -9.39
CA GLN A 119 -4.52 7.26 -9.88
C GLN A 119 -3.18 6.65 -9.49
N LEU A 120 -2.27 6.64 -10.47
CA LEU A 120 -0.86 6.36 -10.29
C LEU A 120 -0.05 7.45 -11.00
N ILE A 121 0.45 8.40 -10.20
CA ILE A 121 1.27 9.52 -10.67
C ILE A 121 2.66 9.37 -10.07
N VAL A 122 3.67 9.32 -10.94
CA VAL A 122 5.06 9.13 -10.54
C VAL A 122 5.96 10.07 -11.35
N ASP A 123 6.85 10.78 -10.69
CA ASP A 123 7.90 11.58 -11.33
C ASP A 123 9.18 11.48 -10.50
N VAL A 124 10.01 10.49 -10.86
CA VAL A 124 11.21 10.10 -10.13
C VAL A 124 12.44 10.15 -11.02
N LYS A 125 13.55 10.56 -10.43
CA LYS A 125 14.87 10.62 -11.07
C LYS A 125 15.90 10.04 -10.10
N PRO A 126 16.89 9.27 -10.60
CA PRO A 126 17.94 8.73 -9.75
C PRO A 126 18.71 9.82 -9.01
N ASN A 127 18.92 9.61 -7.72
CA ASN A 127 19.90 10.34 -6.91
C ASN A 127 21.10 9.44 -6.60
N HIS A 128 22.16 10.02 -6.03
CA HIS A 128 23.41 9.32 -5.72
C HIS A 128 23.22 8.10 -4.80
N ASP A 129 22.24 8.15 -3.90
CA ASP A 129 22.01 7.13 -2.86
C ASP A 129 20.92 6.11 -3.23
N ASP A 130 20.43 6.17 -4.47
CA ASP A 130 19.38 5.29 -4.99
C ASP A 130 19.99 4.08 -5.71
N ASP A 131 19.30 2.93 -5.65
CA ASP A 131 19.62 1.77 -6.50
C ASP A 131 18.86 1.87 -7.84
N ALA A 132 18.79 3.07 -8.40
CA ALA A 132 18.06 3.38 -9.63
C ALA A 132 19.01 3.94 -10.69
N THR A 133 18.87 3.46 -11.93
CA THR A 133 19.66 3.95 -13.07
C THR A 133 18.86 4.78 -14.07
N GLU A 134 17.53 4.72 -14.02
CA GLU A 134 16.63 5.36 -14.98
C GLU A 134 15.64 6.28 -14.28
N SER A 135 15.12 7.26 -15.00
CA SER A 135 14.06 8.16 -14.54
C SER A 135 12.72 7.74 -15.13
N PHE A 136 11.64 7.95 -14.37
CA PHE A 136 10.29 7.56 -14.76
C PHE A 136 9.33 8.72 -14.54
N GLN A 137 8.54 9.02 -15.57
CA GLN A 137 7.41 9.94 -15.49
C GLN A 137 6.15 9.21 -15.94
N MET A 138 5.17 9.11 -15.05
CA MET A 138 3.94 8.36 -15.28
C MET A 138 2.74 9.17 -14.79
N ASN A 139 1.69 9.18 -15.59
CA ASN A 139 0.38 9.64 -15.16
C ASN A 139 -0.64 8.67 -15.74
N LEU A 140 -1.17 7.83 -14.87
CA LEU A 140 -2.07 6.74 -15.19
C LEU A 140 -3.34 6.88 -14.37
N THR A 141 -4.48 6.78 -15.04
CA THR A 141 -5.81 6.68 -14.46
C THR A 141 -6.26 5.23 -14.53
N LEU A 142 -6.75 4.70 -13.42
CA LEU A 142 -7.30 3.36 -13.31
C LEU A 142 -8.82 3.49 -13.16
N SER A 143 -9.55 2.93 -14.12
CA SER A 143 -11.01 2.90 -14.17
C SER A 143 -11.47 1.44 -14.02
N SER A 144 -12.60 1.16 -13.38
CA SER A 144 -13.04 -0.21 -13.03
C SER A 144 -12.34 -0.83 -11.81
N ASN A 145 -12.68 -0.32 -10.63
CA ASN A 145 -12.31 -0.92 -9.35
C ASN A 145 -13.21 -2.13 -9.06
N LEU A 146 -12.94 -3.29 -9.69
CA LEU A 146 -13.44 -4.53 -9.10
C LEU A 146 -12.66 -4.74 -7.80
N LEU A 147 -13.13 -4.08 -6.75
CA LEU A 147 -12.65 -4.28 -5.40
C LEU A 147 -12.90 -5.73 -5.06
N VAL A 148 -11.87 -6.40 -4.52
CA VAL A 148 -12.05 -7.76 -4.06
C VAL A 148 -13.03 -7.70 -2.90
N PRO A 149 -14.19 -8.38 -2.99
CA PRO A 149 -15.23 -8.20 -1.99
C PRO A 149 -14.74 -8.75 -0.65
N ASP A 150 -14.69 -7.89 0.35
CA ASP A 150 -14.55 -8.30 1.74
C ASP A 150 -15.85 -8.97 2.20
N LEU A 151 -15.77 -10.26 2.54
CA LEU A 151 -16.82 -10.90 3.34
C LEU A 151 -16.61 -10.44 4.80
N PHE A 152 -16.97 -9.16 5.00
CA PHE A 152 -16.65 -8.17 6.04
C PHE A 152 -16.63 -8.62 7.52
N TRP A 153 -16.98 -9.87 7.82
CA TRP A 153 -17.00 -10.40 9.19
C TRP A 153 -16.47 -11.84 9.33
N ILE A 154 -16.51 -12.66 8.27
CA ILE A 154 -16.16 -14.08 8.36
C ILE A 154 -14.80 -14.34 7.69
N LEU A 155 -14.51 -13.60 6.61
CA LEU A 155 -13.30 -13.73 5.80
C LEU A 155 -12.87 -12.32 5.34
N PRO A 156 -12.24 -11.51 6.21
CA PRO A 156 -11.71 -10.21 5.81
C PRO A 156 -10.57 -10.37 4.79
N GLY A 157 -10.65 -9.64 3.68
CA GLY A 157 -9.65 -9.65 2.63
C GLY A 157 -9.32 -11.02 2.06
N THR A 158 -8.16 -11.10 1.40
CA THR A 158 -7.64 -12.33 0.80
C THR A 158 -6.99 -13.29 1.79
N MET A 159 -6.65 -12.81 2.99
CA MET A 159 -6.08 -13.62 4.06
C MET A 159 -7.17 -14.37 4.86
N GLY A 160 -8.44 -13.98 4.74
CA GLY A 160 -9.55 -14.62 5.42
C GLY A 160 -9.37 -14.59 6.95
N PRO A 161 -9.51 -15.73 7.67
CA PRO A 161 -9.44 -15.71 9.13
C PRO A 161 -8.06 -15.30 9.66
N TYR A 162 -7.00 -15.38 8.84
CA TYR A 162 -5.64 -15.01 9.24
C TYR A 162 -5.46 -13.51 9.46
N SER A 163 -6.32 -12.65 8.90
CA SER A 163 -6.25 -11.20 9.18
C SER A 163 -6.50 -10.87 10.64
N TRP A 164 -7.15 -11.76 11.40
CA TRP A 164 -7.42 -11.56 12.83
C TRP A 164 -6.25 -11.96 13.75
N ILE A 165 -5.14 -12.47 13.21
CA ILE A 165 -4.00 -12.94 14.02
C ILE A 165 -2.93 -11.83 14.11
N PRO A 166 -2.88 -11.02 15.18
CA PRO A 166 -2.06 -9.80 15.26
C PRO A 166 -0.55 -10.02 15.13
N THR A 167 -0.05 -11.22 15.40
CA THR A 167 1.39 -11.54 15.49
C THR A 167 2.00 -12.08 14.20
N MET A 168 1.26 -12.02 13.08
CA MET A 168 1.79 -12.45 11.79
C MET A 168 2.93 -11.53 11.35
N GLN A 169 3.99 -12.13 10.80
CA GLN A 169 5.15 -11.37 10.30
C GLN A 169 4.82 -10.57 9.04
N CYS A 170 3.74 -10.91 8.33
CA CYS A 170 3.31 -10.21 7.14
C CYS A 170 1.81 -10.33 6.91
N TYR A 171 1.18 -9.25 6.44
CA TYR A 171 -0.19 -9.19 5.98
C TYR A 171 -0.21 -8.83 4.50
N HIS A 172 -1.00 -9.54 3.70
CA HIS A 172 -1.07 -9.34 2.26
C HIS A 172 -2.52 -9.31 1.80
N HIS A 173 -2.94 -8.20 1.20
CA HIS A 173 -4.31 -8.00 0.73
C HIS A 173 -4.30 -7.71 -0.77
N VAL A 174 -5.20 -8.36 -1.52
CA VAL A 174 -5.50 -7.95 -2.90
C VAL A 174 -6.62 -6.92 -2.84
N LEU A 175 -6.30 -5.68 -3.18
CA LEU A 175 -7.23 -4.55 -3.02
C LEU A 175 -8.16 -4.36 -4.23
N SER A 176 -7.61 -4.47 -5.44
CA SER A 176 -8.35 -4.28 -6.69
C SER A 176 -7.73 -5.13 -7.80
N MET A 177 -8.56 -5.60 -8.74
CA MET A 177 -8.14 -6.37 -9.90
C MET A 177 -8.89 -5.94 -11.16
N LYS A 178 -8.31 -6.23 -12.33
CA LYS A 178 -8.93 -6.00 -13.66
C LYS A 178 -9.36 -4.55 -13.90
N ASN A 179 -8.56 -3.59 -13.43
CA ASN A 179 -8.74 -2.19 -13.76
C ASN A 179 -8.36 -1.95 -15.23
N THR A 180 -9.17 -1.16 -15.91
CA THR A 180 -8.81 -0.51 -17.17
C THR A 180 -7.88 0.66 -16.87
N ILE A 181 -6.79 0.76 -17.59
CA ILE A 181 -5.74 1.76 -17.38
C ILE A 181 -5.71 2.68 -18.59
N HIS A 182 -5.61 3.98 -18.35
CA HIS A 182 -5.42 5.00 -19.37
C HIS A 182 -4.36 6.01 -18.92
N GLY A 183 -3.45 6.36 -19.81
CA GLY A 183 -2.51 7.44 -19.55
C GLY A 183 -1.22 7.26 -20.30
N SER A 184 -0.11 7.59 -19.65
CA SER A 184 1.19 7.61 -20.32
C SER A 184 2.36 7.41 -19.37
N MET A 185 3.43 6.87 -19.91
CA MET A 185 4.70 6.65 -19.24
C MET A 185 5.85 7.13 -20.13
N GLN A 186 6.86 7.71 -19.51
CA GLN A 186 8.12 8.07 -20.15
C GLN A 186 9.27 7.54 -19.27
N VAL A 187 10.21 6.87 -19.92
CA VAL A 187 11.45 6.38 -19.28
C VAL A 187 12.60 7.22 -19.84
N ASN A 188 13.38 7.85 -18.97
CA ASN A 188 14.46 8.76 -19.36
C ASN A 188 13.98 9.87 -20.32
N GLN A 189 14.76 10.14 -21.37
CA GLN A 189 14.44 11.10 -22.43
C GLN A 189 13.78 10.44 -23.65
N ASN A 190 13.32 9.19 -23.51
CA ASN A 190 12.68 8.47 -24.60
C ASN A 190 11.30 9.08 -24.91
N GLU A 191 10.72 8.71 -26.05
CA GLU A 191 9.37 9.15 -26.39
C GLU A 191 8.33 8.66 -25.36
N LYS A 192 7.35 9.52 -25.11
CA LYS A 192 6.26 9.24 -24.19
C LYS A 192 5.38 8.12 -24.76
N GLN A 193 5.33 6.99 -24.07
CA GLN A 193 4.49 5.85 -24.43
C GLN A 193 3.07 6.07 -23.89
N THR A 194 2.07 5.85 -24.74
CA THR A 194 0.67 5.82 -24.30
C THR A 194 0.35 4.44 -23.76
N ILE A 195 -0.25 4.40 -22.57
CA ILE A 195 -0.69 3.16 -21.91
C ILE A 195 -2.22 3.14 -21.93
N SER A 196 -2.78 2.11 -22.54
CA SER A 196 -4.22 1.87 -22.55
C SER A 196 -4.50 0.36 -22.56
N GLY A 197 -5.39 -0.11 -21.70
CA GLY A 197 -5.78 -1.53 -21.64
C GLY A 197 -6.84 -1.81 -20.59
#